data_AF-A0A382I207-F1
#
_entry.id   AF-A0A382I207-F1
#
_cell.length_a   1.000
_cell.length_b   1.000
_cell.length_c   1.000
_cell.angle_alpha   90.00
_cell.angle_beta   90.00
_cell.angle_gamma   90.00
#
_symmetry.space_group_name_H-M   'P 1'
#
loop_
_entity.id
_entity.type
_entity.pdbx_description
1 polymer ?
#
loop_
_entity_poly.entity_id
_entity_poly.type
_entity_poly.pdbx_seq_one_letter_code
_entity_poly.pdbx_strand_id
1 'polypeptide(L)'
;MAKRIVILDGAMGTMIQQNILQERDFRGERFADWDRDLKGHNDLLGITRPELIGSIHRAYLEAGADIIETNTFNSTRIALADYGMESLAYELNLANAKLARSAADDVMAAAPGRQCFVAGALGPTNRTASISPDVNDPAFRAVTYDQLVEAYIEQ
;
A
#
# COMPACT_ATOMS: atom_id res chain seq x y z
N MET A 1 28.59 0.78 -17.10
CA MET A 1 28.66 1.88 -16.11
C MET A 1 27.23 2.28 -15.74
N ALA A 2 26.89 2.37 -14.45
CA ALA A 2 25.60 2.91 -14.01
C ALA A 2 25.57 4.44 -14.22
N LYS A 3 24.51 4.96 -14.83
CA LYS A 3 24.47 6.31 -15.43
C LYS A 3 24.22 7.47 -14.44
N ARG A 4 23.63 7.21 -13.26
CA ARG A 4 23.42 8.16 -12.15
C ARG A 4 22.76 7.46 -10.95
N ILE A 5 22.72 8.12 -9.80
CA ILE A 5 21.89 7.73 -8.64
C ILE A 5 20.40 7.89 -9.01
N VAL A 6 19.57 6.93 -8.56
CA VAL A 6 18.12 7.00 -8.65
C VAL A 6 17.52 7.30 -7.27
N ILE A 7 16.42 8.06 -7.26
CA ILE A 7 15.76 8.51 -6.03
C ILE A 7 14.44 7.76 -5.86
N LEU A 8 14.28 7.10 -4.70
CA LEU A 8 13.01 6.55 -4.23
C LEU A 8 12.17 7.67 -3.60
N ASP A 9 10.86 7.55 -3.64
CA ASP A 9 9.93 8.46 -3.00
C ASP A 9 9.99 8.40 -1.46
N GLY A 10 9.15 9.21 -0.83
CA GLY A 10 9.07 9.31 0.63
C GLY A 10 7.84 8.61 1.22
N ALA A 11 7.60 8.87 2.50
CA ALA A 11 6.53 8.22 3.25
C ALA A 11 5.11 8.61 2.77
N MET A 12 4.43 7.67 2.10
CA MET A 12 3.00 7.75 1.75
C MET A 12 2.11 8.07 2.97
N GLY A 13 2.33 7.38 4.09
CA GLY A 13 1.54 7.56 5.31
C GLY A 13 1.60 8.99 5.88
N THR A 14 2.76 9.64 5.82
CA THR A 14 2.92 11.03 6.30
C THR A 14 2.14 12.00 5.42
N MET A 15 2.14 11.78 4.10
CA MET A 15 1.36 12.60 3.16
C MET A 15 -0.15 12.42 3.36
N ILE A 16 -0.60 11.20 3.62
CA ILE A 16 -2.02 10.92 3.94
C ILE A 16 -2.43 11.62 5.25
N GLN A 17 -1.59 11.56 6.29
CA GLN A 17 -1.89 12.15 7.61
C GLN A 17 -2.15 13.67 7.55
N GLN A 18 -1.56 14.39 6.59
CA GLN A 18 -1.78 15.82 6.40
C GLN A 18 -3.23 16.17 6.00
N ASN A 19 -4.02 15.19 5.53
CA ASN A 19 -5.38 15.39 5.04
C ASN A 19 -6.47 15.21 6.12
N ILE A 20 -6.09 14.84 7.37
CA ILE A 20 -6.99 14.72 8.54
C ILE A 20 -8.27 13.91 8.22
N LEU A 21 -8.09 12.76 7.56
CA LEU A 21 -9.17 11.90 7.12
C LEU A 21 -9.95 11.30 8.30
N GLN A 22 -11.26 11.17 8.11
CA GLN A 22 -12.22 10.57 9.03
C GLN A 22 -12.68 9.20 8.52
N GLU A 23 -13.33 8.42 9.38
CA GLU A 23 -13.84 7.07 9.07
C GLU A 23 -14.61 6.99 7.74
N ARG A 24 -15.52 7.96 7.50
CA ARG A 24 -16.28 8.06 6.25
C ARG A 24 -15.40 8.17 5.00
N ASP A 25 -14.23 8.78 5.13
CA ASP A 25 -13.31 9.01 4.01
C ASP A 25 -12.60 7.70 3.63
N PHE A 26 -12.32 6.83 4.61
CA PHE A 26 -11.79 5.48 4.39
C PHE A 26 -12.85 4.54 3.83
N ARG A 27 -14.09 4.61 4.33
CA ARG A 27 -15.22 3.78 3.85
C ARG A 27 -15.62 4.06 2.42
N GLY A 28 -15.62 5.33 2.02
CA GLY A 28 -16.20 5.75 0.75
C GLY A 28 -17.66 5.29 0.62
N GLU A 29 -18.14 5.16 -0.61
CA GLU A 29 -19.51 4.66 -0.86
C GLU A 29 -19.61 3.15 -0.71
N ARG A 30 -18.60 2.41 -1.22
CA ARG A 30 -18.63 0.95 -1.31
C ARG A 30 -18.64 0.25 0.06
N PHE A 31 -18.00 0.84 1.07
CA PHE A 31 -17.84 0.24 2.40
C PHE A 31 -18.58 1.02 3.49
N ALA A 32 -19.60 1.80 3.12
CA ALA A 32 -20.37 2.62 4.06
C ALA A 32 -20.89 1.80 5.26
N ASP A 33 -21.46 0.62 4.98
CA ASP A 33 -22.07 -0.27 5.98
C ASP A 33 -21.14 -1.39 6.46
N TRP A 34 -19.82 -1.28 6.25
CA TRP A 34 -18.86 -2.29 6.71
C TRP A 34 -18.89 -2.45 8.24
N ASP A 35 -18.79 -3.68 8.75
CA ASP A 35 -19.05 -4.02 10.15
C ASP A 35 -17.89 -3.70 11.12
N ARG A 36 -16.77 -3.20 10.60
CA ARG A 36 -15.56 -2.83 11.35
C ARG A 36 -15.08 -1.44 10.97
N ASP A 37 -14.35 -0.80 11.87
CA ASP A 37 -13.69 0.49 11.61
C ASP A 37 -12.59 0.34 10.54
N LEU A 38 -12.54 1.27 9.59
CA LEU A 38 -11.58 1.26 8.47
C LEU A 38 -10.56 2.40 8.55
N LYS A 39 -10.74 3.35 9.47
CA LYS A 39 -9.77 4.44 9.68
C LYS A 39 -8.38 3.89 10.01
N GLY A 40 -7.40 4.37 9.26
CA GLY A 40 -6.01 3.91 9.35
C GLY A 40 -5.64 2.84 8.33
N HIS A 41 -6.61 2.24 7.63
CA HIS A 41 -6.35 1.35 6.50
C HIS A 41 -5.96 2.17 5.25
N ASN A 42 -4.72 2.65 5.21
CA ASN A 42 -4.25 3.57 4.15
C ASN A 42 -4.29 2.93 2.75
N ASP A 43 -4.03 1.64 2.62
CA ASP A 43 -4.08 0.92 1.33
C ASP A 43 -5.49 0.99 0.68
N LEU A 44 -6.56 1.01 1.49
CA LEU A 44 -7.95 1.12 1.03
C LEU A 44 -8.24 2.42 0.28
N LEU A 45 -7.49 3.48 0.60
CA LEU A 45 -7.63 4.78 -0.05
C LEU A 45 -7.31 4.72 -1.54
N GLY A 46 -6.60 3.68 -2.02
CA GLY A 46 -6.47 3.42 -3.45
C GLY A 46 -7.80 3.15 -4.17
N ILE A 47 -8.81 2.68 -3.45
CA ILE A 47 -10.16 2.45 -3.97
C ILE A 47 -11.09 3.61 -3.59
N THR A 48 -11.05 4.06 -2.34
CA THR A 48 -12.05 5.01 -1.81
C THR A 48 -11.65 6.48 -1.97
N ARG A 49 -10.36 6.75 -2.18
CA ARG A 49 -9.79 8.09 -2.44
C ARG A 49 -8.67 8.05 -3.50
N PRO A 50 -8.93 7.48 -4.70
CA PRO A 50 -7.90 7.30 -5.72
C PRO A 50 -7.22 8.60 -6.13
N GLU A 51 -7.98 9.71 -6.18
CA GLU A 51 -7.44 11.04 -6.50
C GLU A 51 -6.39 11.54 -5.50
N LEU A 52 -6.61 11.26 -4.21
CA LEU A 52 -5.67 11.63 -3.16
C LEU A 52 -4.37 10.84 -3.32
N ILE A 53 -4.45 9.51 -3.43
CA ILE A 53 -3.27 8.65 -3.57
C ILE A 53 -2.51 8.98 -4.87
N GLY A 54 -3.22 9.17 -5.97
CA GLY A 54 -2.65 9.62 -7.24
C GLY A 54 -1.94 10.98 -7.13
N SER A 55 -2.51 11.94 -6.40
CA SER A 55 -1.87 13.24 -6.17
C SER A 55 -0.58 13.14 -5.36
N ILE A 56 -0.50 12.22 -4.39
CA ILE A 56 0.71 12.01 -3.58
C ILE A 56 1.83 11.40 -4.43
N HIS A 57 1.53 10.41 -5.26
CA HIS A 57 2.51 9.87 -6.23
C HIS A 57 3.04 10.96 -7.17
N ARG A 58 2.15 11.77 -7.74
CA ARG A 58 2.54 12.90 -8.60
C ARG A 58 3.44 13.89 -7.87
N ALA A 59 3.10 14.26 -6.63
CA ALA A 59 3.91 15.18 -5.84
C ALA A 59 5.34 14.67 -5.62
N TYR A 60 5.54 13.37 -5.37
CA TYR A 60 6.89 12.80 -5.25
C TYR A 60 7.64 12.77 -6.58
N LEU A 61 6.98 12.40 -7.67
CA LEU A 61 7.58 12.40 -9.00
C LEU A 61 8.00 13.80 -9.45
N GLU A 62 7.15 14.81 -9.21
CA GLU A 62 7.41 16.23 -9.50
C GLU A 62 8.52 16.79 -8.60
N ALA A 63 8.65 16.30 -7.37
CA ALA A 63 9.76 16.62 -6.48
C ALA A 63 11.10 15.95 -6.90
N GLY A 64 11.09 15.07 -7.90
CA GLY A 64 12.27 14.47 -8.50
C GLY A 64 12.47 12.97 -8.23
N ALA A 65 11.53 12.30 -7.54
CA ALA A 65 11.60 10.84 -7.36
C ALA A 65 11.59 10.12 -8.72
N ASP A 66 12.52 9.19 -8.89
CA ASP A 66 12.62 8.34 -10.08
C ASP A 66 11.78 7.06 -9.91
N ILE A 67 11.60 6.61 -8.67
CA ILE A 67 10.86 5.41 -8.30
C ILE A 67 9.81 5.84 -7.29
N ILE A 68 8.56 5.42 -7.50
CA ILE A 68 7.50 5.52 -6.50
C ILE A 68 7.07 4.13 -6.05
N GLU A 69 6.78 3.97 -4.76
CA GLU A 69 6.23 2.74 -4.21
C GLU A 69 4.70 2.70 -4.40
N THR A 70 4.13 1.52 -4.63
CA THR A 70 2.67 1.34 -4.56
C THR A 70 2.18 1.50 -3.12
N ASN A 71 0.98 2.04 -2.93
CA ASN A 71 0.34 2.11 -1.61
C ASN A 71 -0.25 0.74 -1.20
N THR A 72 0.62 -0.25 -1.02
CA THR A 72 0.27 -1.67 -0.82
C THR A 72 0.97 -2.32 0.36
N PHE A 73 1.53 -1.53 1.29
CA PHE A 73 2.33 -2.04 2.40
C PHE A 73 1.59 -3.08 3.26
N ASN A 74 0.27 -2.95 3.44
CA ASN A 74 -0.55 -3.88 4.22
C ASN A 74 -1.55 -4.67 3.35
N SER A 75 -1.41 -4.65 2.03
CA SER A 75 -2.35 -5.30 1.11
C SER A 75 -2.13 -6.82 1.00
N THR A 76 -2.00 -7.49 2.15
CA THR A 76 -1.94 -8.95 2.25
C THR A 76 -3.18 -9.46 2.96
N ARG A 77 -3.63 -10.67 2.62
CA ARG A 77 -4.73 -11.32 3.34
C ARG A 77 -4.54 -11.33 4.87
N ILE A 78 -3.30 -11.50 5.32
CA ILE A 78 -2.96 -11.56 6.76
C ILE A 78 -3.22 -10.22 7.46
N ALA A 79 -2.74 -9.11 6.89
CA ALA A 79 -2.93 -7.79 7.49
C ALA A 79 -4.38 -7.29 7.34
N LEU A 80 -5.04 -7.62 6.22
CA LEU A 80 -6.43 -7.24 5.97
C LEU A 80 -7.43 -7.94 6.91
N ALA A 81 -7.02 -9.00 7.60
CA ALA A 81 -7.85 -9.68 8.59
C ALA A 81 -8.24 -8.79 9.78
N ASP A 82 -7.43 -7.78 10.11
CA ASP A 82 -7.77 -6.78 11.14
C ASP A 82 -9.03 -5.98 10.74
N TYR A 83 -9.21 -5.75 9.44
CA TYR A 83 -10.34 -5.03 8.85
C TYR A 83 -11.46 -5.95 8.32
N GLY A 84 -11.27 -7.28 8.36
CA GLY A 84 -12.21 -8.25 7.78
C GLY A 84 -12.23 -8.26 6.25
N MET A 85 -11.17 -7.74 5.62
CA MET A 85 -11.08 -7.48 4.17
C MET A 85 -10.16 -8.47 3.44
N GLU A 86 -9.95 -9.66 3.99
CA GLU A 86 -9.05 -10.71 3.47
C GLU A 86 -9.23 -11.01 1.98
N SER A 87 -10.47 -10.96 1.48
CA SER A 87 -10.82 -11.24 0.09
C SER A 87 -10.47 -10.12 -0.89
N LEU A 88 -10.12 -8.94 -0.39
CA LEU A 88 -9.81 -7.76 -1.19
C LEU A 88 -8.30 -7.59 -1.45
N ALA A 89 -7.45 -8.49 -0.97
CA ALA A 89 -5.99 -8.37 -1.09
C ALA A 89 -5.55 -8.10 -2.54
N TYR A 90 -5.90 -9.00 -3.48
CA TYR A 90 -5.55 -8.82 -4.89
C TYR A 90 -6.13 -7.53 -5.49
N GLU A 91 -7.38 -7.19 -5.16
CA GLU A 91 -8.05 -6.01 -5.68
C GLU A 91 -7.35 -4.71 -5.24
N LEU A 92 -6.96 -4.62 -3.96
CA LEU A 92 -6.24 -3.49 -3.40
C LEU A 92 -4.87 -3.32 -4.05
N ASN A 93 -4.11 -4.41 -4.25
CA ASN A 93 -2.83 -4.35 -4.94
C ASN A 93 -3.00 -3.86 -6.39
N LEU A 94 -3.95 -4.44 -7.12
CA LEU A 94 -4.20 -4.06 -8.50
C LEU A 94 -4.62 -2.59 -8.64
N ALA A 95 -5.51 -2.11 -7.77
CA ALA A 95 -5.97 -0.73 -7.78
C ALA A 95 -4.82 0.25 -7.50
N ASN A 96 -4.04 0.01 -6.44
CA ASN A 96 -2.92 0.87 -6.07
C ASN A 96 -1.77 0.81 -7.10
N ALA A 97 -1.48 -0.35 -7.68
CA ALA A 97 -0.49 -0.48 -8.75
C ALA A 97 -0.89 0.30 -10.01
N LYS A 98 -2.17 0.25 -10.40
CA LYS A 98 -2.69 1.04 -11.52
C LYS A 98 -2.58 2.54 -11.27
N LEU A 99 -2.89 3.00 -10.05
CA LEU A 99 -2.76 4.42 -9.70
C LEU A 99 -1.32 4.92 -9.78
N ALA A 100 -0.38 4.18 -9.18
CA ALA A 100 1.05 4.53 -9.26
C ALA A 100 1.55 4.51 -10.72
N ARG A 101 1.15 3.51 -11.51
CA ARG A 101 1.50 3.43 -12.94
C ARG A 101 0.96 4.62 -13.73
N SER A 102 -0.31 4.97 -13.53
CA SER A 102 -0.92 6.12 -14.19
C SER A 102 -0.18 7.42 -13.84
N ALA A 103 0.13 7.65 -12.56
CA ALA A 103 0.86 8.85 -12.14
C ALA A 103 2.25 8.95 -12.79
N ALA A 104 2.97 7.83 -12.86
CA ALA A 104 4.27 7.77 -13.52
C ALA A 104 4.17 7.99 -15.04
N ASP A 105 3.14 7.44 -15.69
CA ASP A 105 2.90 7.63 -17.13
C ASP A 105 2.55 9.09 -17.45
N ASP A 106 1.69 9.73 -16.65
CA ASP A 106 1.32 11.14 -16.82
C ASP A 106 2.54 12.05 -16.74
N VAL A 107 3.41 11.84 -15.74
CA VAL A 107 4.64 12.63 -15.57
C VAL A 107 5.63 12.40 -16.71
N MET A 108 5.79 11.15 -17.17
CA MET A 108 6.67 10.86 -18.32
C MET A 108 6.13 11.45 -19.62
N ALA A 109 4.81 11.48 -19.81
CA ALA A 109 4.18 12.13 -20.97
C ALA A 109 4.38 13.64 -20.96
N ALA A 110 4.35 14.27 -19.78
CA ALA A 110 4.56 15.71 -19.62
C ALA A 110 6.04 16.14 -19.73
N ALA A 111 6.99 15.23 -19.48
CA ALA A 111 8.43 15.53 -19.47
C ALA A 111 9.23 14.58 -20.38
N PRO A 112 9.39 14.91 -21.68
CA PRO A 112 10.15 14.09 -22.62
C PRO A 112 11.56 13.76 -22.12
N GLY A 113 11.89 12.47 -22.08
CA GLY A 113 13.18 11.97 -21.57
C GLY A 113 13.22 11.67 -20.07
N ARG A 114 12.16 12.00 -19.32
CA ARG A 114 11.97 11.51 -17.94
C ARG A 114 11.67 10.02 -17.96
N GLN A 115 12.25 9.29 -17.01
CA GLN A 115 11.93 7.88 -16.76
C GLN A 115 11.50 7.74 -15.30
N CYS A 116 10.31 7.15 -15.11
CA CYS A 116 9.70 6.91 -13.82
C CYS A 116 9.37 5.42 -13.68
N PHE A 117 9.68 4.85 -12.53
CA PHE A 117 9.45 3.45 -12.20
C PHE A 117 8.44 3.33 -11.06
N VAL A 118 7.76 2.19 -11.03
CA VAL A 118 6.84 1.82 -9.96
C VAL A 118 7.40 0.58 -9.28
N ALA A 119 7.57 0.65 -7.97
CA ALA A 119 7.97 -0.48 -7.13
C ALA A 119 6.75 -1.03 -6.40
N GLY A 120 6.50 -2.34 -6.56
CA GLY A 120 5.47 -3.02 -5.78
C GLY A 120 5.93 -3.17 -4.32
N ALA A 121 5.29 -2.47 -3.39
CA ALA A 121 5.62 -2.55 -1.97
C ALA A 121 5.02 -3.80 -1.34
N LEU A 122 5.87 -4.68 -0.82
CA LEU A 122 5.52 -5.85 -0.02
C LEU A 122 5.92 -5.58 1.44
N GLY A 123 4.96 -5.20 2.29
CA GLY A 123 5.24 -4.97 3.71
C GLY A 123 5.26 -6.28 4.52
N PRO A 124 5.76 -6.26 5.76
CA PRO A 124 6.07 -7.47 6.53
C PRO A 124 4.85 -8.18 7.15
N THR A 125 3.63 -7.71 6.89
CA THR A 125 2.38 -8.04 7.62
C THR A 125 2.40 -7.59 9.09
N ASN A 126 1.29 -7.81 9.80
CA ASN A 126 1.17 -7.59 11.25
C ASN A 126 1.48 -8.85 12.09
N ARG A 127 1.88 -9.97 11.46
CA ARG A 127 2.23 -11.23 12.14
C ARG A 127 3.67 -11.64 11.83
N THR A 128 4.32 -12.24 12.81
CA THR A 128 5.69 -12.76 12.66
C THR A 128 5.74 -14.26 12.84
N ALA A 129 6.49 -14.93 11.96
CA ALA A 129 6.77 -16.36 12.05
C ALA A 129 7.97 -16.67 12.98
N SER A 130 8.74 -15.66 13.40
CA SER A 130 9.96 -15.87 14.20
C SER A 130 9.76 -15.67 15.70
N ILE A 131 8.76 -14.89 16.13
CA ILE A 131 8.52 -14.52 17.52
C ILE A 131 7.11 -14.96 17.94
N SER A 132 6.98 -15.57 19.12
CA SER A 132 5.66 -15.88 19.68
C SER A 132 4.97 -14.61 20.18
N PRO A 133 3.69 -14.37 19.82
CA PRO A 133 2.89 -13.33 20.44
C PRO A 133 2.33 -13.74 21.81
N ASP A 134 2.41 -15.02 22.19
CA ASP A 134 2.02 -15.49 23.53
C ASP A 134 3.25 -15.54 24.43
N VAL A 135 3.27 -14.68 25.45
CA VAL A 135 4.37 -14.60 26.43
C VAL A 135 4.51 -15.87 27.27
N ASN A 136 3.46 -16.69 27.36
CA ASN A 136 3.46 -17.93 28.14
C ASN A 136 3.83 -19.15 27.29
N ASP A 137 3.80 -19.04 25.97
CA ASP A 137 4.16 -20.12 25.04
C ASP A 137 5.17 -19.62 23.99
N PRO A 138 6.49 -19.80 24.22
CA PRO A 138 7.52 -19.37 23.27
C PRO A 138 7.53 -20.21 21.97
N ALA A 139 6.88 -21.37 21.94
CA ALA A 139 6.77 -22.23 20.75
C ALA A 139 5.59 -21.83 19.86
N PHE A 140 4.57 -21.16 20.40
CA PHE A 140 3.40 -20.72 19.63
C PHE A 140 3.77 -19.76 18.48
N ARG A 141 3.06 -19.87 17.36
CA ARG A 141 3.14 -18.96 16.21
C ARG A 141 1.73 -18.65 15.70
N ALA A 142 1.43 -17.36 15.48
CA ALA A 142 0.14 -16.92 14.95
C ALA A 142 0.03 -17.01 13.42
N VAL A 143 1.12 -17.39 12.75
CA VAL A 143 1.20 -17.59 11.30
C VAL A 143 2.27 -18.64 10.97
N THR A 144 2.03 -19.44 9.94
CA THR A 144 3.01 -20.41 9.41
C THR A 144 3.78 -19.83 8.22
N TYR A 145 4.89 -20.47 7.85
CA TYR A 145 5.64 -20.11 6.63
C TYR A 145 4.75 -20.23 5.38
N ASP A 146 4.00 -21.32 5.24
CA ASP A 146 3.15 -21.56 4.07
C ASP A 146 2.04 -20.51 3.96
N GLN A 147 1.45 -20.07 5.09
CA GLN A 147 0.48 -18.97 5.08
C GLN A 147 1.08 -17.64 4.62
N LEU A 148 2.34 -17.35 4.97
CA LEU A 148 3.04 -16.17 4.46
C LEU A 148 3.30 -16.30 2.96
N VAL A 149 3.74 -17.46 2.49
CA VAL A 149 3.96 -17.73 1.06
C VAL A 149 2.67 -17.54 0.27
N GLU A 150 1.55 -18.11 0.72
CA GLU A 150 0.24 -17.95 0.08
C GLU A 150 -0.19 -16.47 0.05
N ALA A 151 -0.02 -15.74 1.16
CA ALA A 151 -0.40 -14.33 1.23
C ALA A 151 0.44 -13.43 0.31
N TYR A 152 1.75 -13.66 0.22
CA TYR A 152 2.64 -12.89 -0.66
C TYR A 152 2.55 -13.29 -2.13
N ILE A 153 2.13 -14.52 -2.46
CA ILE A 153 1.87 -14.91 -3.86
C ILE A 153 0.61 -14.23 -4.40
N GLU A 154 -0.40 -14.05 -3.56
CA GLU A 154 -1.63 -13.35 -3.94
C GLU A 154 -1.42 -11.84 -4.12
N GLN A 155 -0.51 -11.25 -3.35
CA GLN A 155 -0.19 -9.83 -3.35
C GLN A 155 0.38 -9.38 -4.70
#